data_AF-A0A6N6K9U7-F1
#
_entry.id   AF-A0A6N6K9U7-F1
#
_cell.length_a   1.000
_cell.length_b   1.000
_cell.length_c   1.000
_cell.angle_alpha   90.00
_cell.angle_beta   90.00
_cell.angle_gamma   90.00
#
_symmetry.space_group_name_H-M   'P 1'
#
loop_
_entity.id
_entity.type
_entity.pdbx_description
1 polymer ?
#
loop_
_entity_poly.entity_id
_entity_poly.type
_entity_poly.pdbx_seq_one_letter_code
_entity_poly.pdbx_strand_id
1 'polypeptide(L)'
;MAINTSGEQNRVAGRDFTENHVQIDNFDGRHTINIAIPSDTHDERPLVRAQRKELNTLVALVSDSYGNEAYEIWQKLHAEIGVSSIEEMTVNQYQTAVSFLQSMLERAKDKDASKALVSLLLRNSEDSELRQKLIRYCHVNFGTGRLNDLTRNQLQMCLSWLDQQTQDIPPSPPRENHSPLDVTTLLRSHAKEFIVIFLIGFLLGSLFF
;
A
#
# COMPACT_ATOMS: atom_id res chain seq x y z
N MET A 1 8.10 -59.27 29.41
CA MET A 1 9.42 -59.08 28.77
C MET A 1 10.31 -58.45 29.82
N ALA A 2 11.27 -59.18 30.39
CA ALA A 2 12.10 -58.70 31.50
C ALA A 2 13.26 -57.86 30.95
N ILE A 3 13.36 -56.61 31.38
CA ILE A 3 14.39 -55.66 30.93
C ILE A 3 15.41 -55.57 32.06
N ASN A 4 16.62 -56.08 31.84
CA ASN A 4 17.70 -56.01 32.82
C ASN A 4 18.43 -54.68 32.67
N THR A 5 18.30 -53.79 33.66
CA THR A 5 19.10 -52.56 33.74
C THR A 5 20.03 -52.68 34.93
N SER A 6 21.25 -53.20 34.71
CA SER A 6 22.31 -53.20 35.71
C SER A 6 23.00 -51.84 35.71
N GLY A 7 22.73 -51.02 36.72
CA GLY A 7 23.40 -49.73 36.91
C GLY A 7 24.83 -49.92 37.43
N GLU A 8 25.81 -50.01 36.54
CA GLU A 8 27.23 -50.22 36.90
C GLU A 8 27.96 -48.94 37.38
N GLN A 9 27.25 -47.85 37.68
CA GLN A 9 27.87 -46.56 38.03
C GLN A 9 27.27 -45.89 39.28
N ASN A 10 26.89 -46.64 40.31
CA ASN A 10 26.57 -46.05 41.61
C ASN A 10 27.62 -46.43 42.66
N ARG A 11 28.74 -45.69 42.68
CA ARG A 11 29.92 -45.99 43.52
C ARG A 11 29.99 -45.17 44.81
N VAL A 12 28.87 -44.68 45.34
CA VAL A 12 28.88 -43.88 46.57
C VAL A 12 27.76 -44.30 47.51
N ALA A 13 28.15 -44.63 48.75
CA ALA A 13 27.33 -44.91 49.94
C ALA A 13 26.77 -46.34 50.12
N GLY A 14 27.65 -47.26 50.55
CA GLY A 14 27.63 -47.81 51.93
C GLY A 14 26.36 -48.47 52.50
N ARG A 15 25.36 -48.83 51.69
CA ARG A 15 24.28 -49.75 52.06
C ARG A 15 23.93 -50.58 50.83
N ASP A 16 24.12 -51.88 50.92
CA ASP A 16 23.68 -52.84 49.90
C ASP A 16 22.15 -52.79 49.81
N PHE A 17 21.63 -51.93 48.93
CA PHE A 17 20.26 -52.02 48.48
C PHE A 17 20.20 -53.11 47.41
N THR A 18 19.93 -54.33 47.82
CA THR A 18 19.41 -55.35 46.91
C THR A 18 18.01 -54.92 46.52
N GLU A 19 17.88 -54.31 45.34
CA GLU A 19 16.58 -54.01 44.75
C GLU A 19 15.91 -55.35 44.40
N ASN A 20 15.18 -55.89 45.37
CA ASN A 20 14.35 -57.07 45.16
C ASN A 20 13.32 -56.72 44.09
N HIS A 21 13.48 -57.34 42.92
CA HIS A 21 12.51 -57.55 41.85
C HIS A 21 11.12 -56.95 42.16
N VAL A 22 10.95 -55.65 41.90
CA VAL A 22 9.62 -55.03 41.98
C VAL A 22 8.86 -55.50 40.74
N GLN A 23 8.17 -56.63 40.88
CA GLN A 23 7.17 -57.04 39.90
C GLN A 23 5.96 -56.12 40.09
N ILE A 24 5.80 -55.17 39.17
CA ILE A 24 4.61 -54.33 39.09
C ILE A 24 3.50 -55.23 38.56
N ASP A 25 2.83 -55.95 39.47
CA ASP A 25 1.96 -57.07 39.09
C ASP A 25 0.60 -56.62 38.54
N ASN A 26 0.22 -55.34 38.68
CA ASN A 26 -0.93 -54.76 38.00
C ASN A 26 -0.81 -53.24 37.94
N PHE A 27 -0.75 -52.70 36.71
CA PHE A 27 -0.79 -51.27 36.46
C PHE A 27 -2.25 -50.79 36.51
N ASP A 28 -2.72 -50.32 37.67
CA ASP A 28 -4.02 -49.65 37.78
C ASP A 28 -3.93 -48.28 37.11
N GLY A 29 -4.52 -48.14 35.91
CA GLY A 29 -4.49 -46.93 35.07
C GLY A 29 -5.13 -45.68 35.69
N ARG A 30 -5.51 -45.71 36.97
CA ARG A 30 -6.04 -44.59 37.74
C ARG A 30 -4.97 -43.59 38.20
N HIS A 31 -3.70 -43.96 38.18
CA HIS A 31 -2.59 -43.11 38.63
C HIS A 31 -1.67 -42.62 37.49
N THR A 32 -2.10 -42.73 36.23
CA THR A 32 -1.36 -42.12 35.12
C THR A 32 -1.62 -40.62 35.08
N ILE A 33 -0.62 -39.84 35.48
CA ILE A 33 -0.61 -38.41 35.19
C ILE A 33 -0.29 -38.31 33.69
N ASN A 34 -1.26 -37.84 32.90
CA ASN A 34 -1.05 -37.54 31.49
C ASN A 34 -0.17 -36.30 31.37
N ILE A 35 1.15 -36.48 31.49
CA ILE A 35 2.11 -35.43 31.19
C ILE A 35 2.20 -35.39 29.67
N ALA A 36 1.39 -34.53 29.05
CA ALA A 36 1.59 -34.14 27.67
C ALA A 36 2.97 -33.49 27.59
N ILE A 37 3.98 -34.27 27.19
CA ILE A 37 5.27 -33.73 26.79
C ILE A 37 4.94 -32.82 25.62
N PRO A 38 5.18 -31.49 25.68
CA PRO A 38 5.00 -30.64 24.53
C PRO A 38 6.04 -31.11 23.53
N SER A 39 5.59 -31.94 22.60
CA SER A 39 6.43 -32.40 21.51
C SER A 39 6.66 -31.18 20.65
N ASP A 40 7.84 -30.58 20.77
CA ASP A 40 8.45 -29.65 19.80
C ASP A 40 8.75 -30.39 18.47
N THR A 41 7.92 -31.38 18.16
CA THR A 41 7.90 -32.07 16.89
C THR A 41 7.25 -31.11 15.94
N HIS A 42 8.04 -30.58 15.02
CA HIS A 42 7.53 -30.07 13.76
C HIS A 42 6.45 -31.04 13.29
N ASP A 43 5.20 -30.61 13.34
CA ASP A 43 4.06 -31.31 12.78
C ASP A 43 4.23 -31.47 11.26
N GLU A 44 5.02 -32.46 10.87
CA GLU A 44 5.33 -32.85 9.49
C GLU A 44 4.14 -33.51 8.78
N ARG A 45 2.96 -33.53 9.43
CA ARG A 45 1.76 -34.06 8.81
C ARG A 45 1.47 -33.30 7.51
N PRO A 46 1.11 -34.02 6.44
CA PRO A 46 0.74 -33.39 5.18
C PRO A 46 -0.56 -32.60 5.35
N LEU A 47 -0.71 -31.54 4.53
CA LEU A 47 -1.92 -30.72 4.56
C LEU A 47 -3.20 -31.54 4.33
N VAL A 48 -4.24 -31.20 5.09
CA VAL A 48 -5.58 -31.74 4.92
C VAL A 48 -6.20 -31.20 3.62
N ARG A 49 -7.10 -31.98 2.98
CA ARG A 49 -7.80 -31.58 1.75
C ARG A 49 -8.49 -30.21 1.86
N ALA A 50 -9.07 -29.89 3.02
CA ALA A 50 -9.70 -28.60 3.27
C ALA A 50 -8.70 -27.44 3.18
N GLN A 51 -7.54 -27.57 3.82
CA GLN A 51 -6.45 -26.57 3.78
C GLN A 51 -5.93 -26.37 2.35
N ARG A 52 -5.74 -27.46 1.60
CA ARG A 52 -5.33 -27.36 0.18
C ARG A 52 -6.38 -26.61 -0.65
N LYS A 53 -7.67 -26.86 -0.43
CA LYS A 53 -8.76 -26.15 -1.13
C LYS A 53 -8.76 -24.66 -0.81
N GLU A 54 -8.49 -24.31 0.44
CA GLU A 54 -8.40 -22.92 0.86
C GLU A 54 -7.22 -22.20 0.22
N LEU A 55 -6.02 -22.80 0.21
CA LEU A 55 -4.87 -22.23 -0.49
C LEU A 55 -5.14 -22.02 -1.97
N ASN A 56 -5.76 -22.99 -2.65
CA ASN A 56 -6.16 -22.82 -4.06
C ASN A 56 -7.13 -21.64 -4.26
N THR A 57 -8.08 -21.47 -3.33
CA THR A 57 -9.03 -20.34 -3.37
C THR A 57 -8.30 -19.01 -3.16
N LEU A 58 -7.38 -18.94 -2.20
CA LEU A 58 -6.57 -17.76 -1.95
C LEU A 58 -5.67 -17.41 -3.14
N VAL A 59 -5.04 -18.41 -3.76
CA VAL A 59 -4.22 -18.20 -4.97
C VAL A 59 -5.08 -17.68 -6.12
N ALA A 60 -6.28 -18.21 -6.31
CA ALA A 60 -7.21 -17.70 -7.34
C ALA A 60 -7.61 -16.23 -7.07
N LEU A 61 -7.89 -15.86 -5.82
CA LEU A 61 -8.18 -14.47 -5.45
C LEU A 61 -6.99 -13.53 -5.68
N VAL A 62 -5.78 -13.97 -5.34
CA VAL A 62 -4.55 -13.20 -5.58
C VAL A 62 -4.29 -13.06 -7.09
N SER A 63 -4.55 -14.11 -7.87
CA SER A 63 -4.42 -14.10 -9.34
C SER A 63 -5.34 -13.06 -9.96
N ASP A 64 -6.61 -13.04 -9.55
CA ASP A 64 -7.60 -12.05 -10.00
C ASP A 64 -7.20 -10.61 -9.62
N SER A 65 -6.67 -10.41 -8.41
CA SER A 65 -6.28 -9.07 -7.93
C SER A 65 -4.96 -8.55 -8.53
N TYR A 66 -3.97 -9.42 -8.74
CA TYR A 66 -2.68 -9.02 -9.33
C TYR A 66 -2.70 -9.01 -10.87
N GLY A 67 -3.64 -9.73 -11.49
CA GLY A 67 -3.62 -10.01 -12.92
C GLY A 67 -2.50 -10.99 -13.35
N ASN A 68 -1.87 -11.68 -12.39
CA ASN A 68 -0.84 -12.68 -12.67
C ASN A 68 -1.45 -14.07 -12.80
N GLU A 69 -0.80 -14.97 -13.53
CA GLU A 69 -1.23 -16.36 -13.60
C GLU A 69 -1.08 -17.05 -12.24
N ALA A 70 -2.04 -17.92 -11.90
CA ALA A 70 -2.02 -18.69 -10.66
C ALA A 70 -0.71 -19.49 -10.47
N TYR A 71 -0.09 -19.94 -11.57
CA TYR A 71 1.18 -20.65 -11.56
C TYR A 71 2.34 -19.81 -10.99
N GLU A 72 2.44 -18.53 -11.37
CA GLU A 72 3.49 -17.65 -10.84
C GLU A 72 3.32 -17.40 -9.33
N ILE A 73 2.08 -17.32 -8.86
CA ILE A 73 1.78 -17.14 -7.44
C ILE A 73 2.18 -18.40 -6.66
N TRP A 74 1.86 -19.59 -7.19
CA TRP A 74 2.32 -20.85 -6.62
C TRP A 74 3.85 -20.92 -6.57
N GLN A 75 4.55 -20.52 -7.65
CA GLN A 75 6.00 -20.52 -7.67
C GLN A 75 6.61 -19.61 -6.58
N LYS A 76 6.05 -18.41 -6.39
CA LYS A 76 6.47 -17.48 -5.33
C LYS A 76 6.20 -18.04 -3.93
N LEU A 77 5.02 -18.62 -3.73
CA LEU A 77 4.63 -19.24 -2.47
C LEU A 77 5.54 -20.42 -2.10
N HIS A 78 5.81 -21.30 -3.07
CA HIS A 78 6.71 -22.43 -2.93
C HIS A 78 8.14 -21.98 -2.60
N ALA A 79 8.64 -20.94 -3.26
CA ALA A 79 9.94 -20.36 -2.97
C ALA A 79 10.02 -19.74 -1.57
N GLU A 80 8.96 -19.06 -1.10
CA GLU A 80 8.90 -18.46 0.24
C GLU A 80 8.93 -19.52 1.34
N ILE A 81 8.23 -20.64 1.15
CA ILE A 81 8.11 -21.71 2.14
C ILE A 81 9.28 -22.71 2.05
N GLY A 82 9.97 -22.76 0.91
CA GLY A 82 11.05 -23.71 0.65
C GLY A 82 10.57 -25.12 0.28
N VAL A 83 9.42 -25.23 -0.39
CA VAL A 83 8.83 -26.51 -0.85
C VAL A 83 8.70 -26.52 -2.37
N SER A 84 8.74 -27.69 -3.01
CA SER A 84 8.63 -27.79 -4.47
C SER A 84 7.17 -27.90 -4.93
N SER A 85 6.30 -28.42 -4.07
CA SER A 85 4.89 -28.65 -4.36
C SER A 85 4.00 -28.50 -3.14
N ILE A 86 2.70 -28.32 -3.38
CA ILE A 86 1.67 -28.31 -2.32
C ILE A 86 1.58 -29.64 -1.56
N GLU A 87 2.07 -30.74 -2.14
CA GLU A 87 2.04 -32.07 -1.52
C GLU A 87 3.11 -32.25 -0.46
N GLU A 88 4.24 -31.56 -0.63
CA GLU A 88 5.37 -31.51 0.32
C GLU A 88 5.12 -30.53 1.48
N MET A 89 4.09 -29.69 1.38
CA MET A 89 3.77 -28.72 2.41
C MET A 89 3.16 -29.38 3.65
N THR A 90 3.64 -28.95 4.81
CA THR A 90 3.24 -29.46 6.13
C THR A 90 2.27 -28.52 6.82
N VAL A 91 1.56 -29.01 7.84
CA VAL A 91 0.60 -28.20 8.62
C VAL A 91 1.27 -27.00 9.28
N ASN A 92 2.54 -27.09 9.69
CA ASN A 92 3.27 -25.94 10.25
C ASN A 92 3.46 -24.81 9.24
N GLN A 93 3.70 -25.16 7.98
CA GLN A 93 3.97 -24.20 6.90
C GLN A 93 2.69 -23.56 6.38
N TYR A 94 1.53 -24.18 6.62
CA TYR A 94 0.23 -23.67 6.19
C TYR A 94 -0.04 -22.25 6.65
N GLN A 95 0.20 -21.93 7.93
CA GLN A 95 -0.08 -20.59 8.44
C GLN A 95 0.82 -19.53 7.80
N THR A 96 2.09 -19.87 7.55
CA THR A 96 3.03 -19.03 6.80
C THR A 96 2.54 -18.82 5.36
N ALA A 97 2.07 -19.89 4.70
CA ALA A 97 1.52 -19.83 3.35
C ALA A 97 0.34 -18.88 3.25
N VAL A 98 -0.63 -19.01 4.15
CA VAL A 98 -1.82 -18.15 4.21
C VAL A 98 -1.41 -16.70 4.46
N SER A 99 -0.52 -16.47 5.42
CA SER A 99 -0.05 -15.11 5.76
C SER A 99 0.65 -14.44 4.59
N PHE A 100 1.46 -15.19 3.83
CA PHE A 100 2.11 -14.70 2.62
C PHE A 100 1.09 -14.32 1.53
N LEU A 101 0.12 -15.20 1.23
CA LEU A 101 -0.92 -14.93 0.23
C LEU A 101 -1.79 -13.73 0.62
N GLN A 102 -2.17 -13.62 1.90
CA GLN A 102 -2.91 -12.46 2.41
C GLN A 102 -2.10 -11.17 2.30
N SER A 103 -0.80 -11.21 2.61
CA SER A 103 0.10 -10.07 2.46
C SER A 103 0.29 -9.67 0.99
N MET A 104 0.28 -10.62 0.06
CA MET A 104 0.21 -10.30 -1.37
C MET A 104 -1.10 -9.58 -1.69
N LEU A 105 -2.25 -10.13 -1.30
CA LEU A 105 -3.56 -9.53 -1.57
C LEU A 105 -3.66 -8.09 -1.06
N GLU A 106 -3.16 -7.82 0.15
CA GLU A 106 -3.18 -6.47 0.74
C GLU A 106 -2.29 -5.50 -0.06
N ARG A 107 -1.12 -5.95 -0.52
CA ARG A 107 -0.24 -5.16 -1.40
C ARG A 107 -0.88 -4.86 -2.75
N ALA A 108 -1.71 -5.76 -3.29
CA ALA A 108 -2.46 -5.48 -4.52
C ALA A 108 -3.48 -4.36 -4.30
N LYS A 109 -4.30 -4.48 -3.25
CA LYS A 109 -5.30 -3.46 -2.89
C LYS A 109 -4.68 -2.08 -2.65
N ASP A 110 -3.55 -2.02 -1.96
CA ASP A 110 -2.87 -0.75 -1.70
C ASP A 110 -2.30 -0.12 -2.99
N LYS A 111 -1.81 -0.95 -3.93
CA LYS A 111 -1.41 -0.47 -5.26
C LYS A 111 -2.58 0.08 -6.06
N ASP A 112 -3.74 -0.59 -6.03
CA ASP A 112 -4.92 -0.11 -6.76
C ASP A 112 -5.47 1.17 -6.15
N ALA A 113 -5.51 1.28 -4.82
CA ALA A 113 -5.85 2.52 -4.12
C ALA A 113 -4.88 3.66 -4.49
N SER A 114 -3.58 3.37 -4.56
CA SER A 114 -2.56 4.34 -4.96
C SER A 114 -2.75 4.78 -6.43
N LYS A 115 -3.01 3.86 -7.35
CA LYS A 115 -3.32 4.19 -8.76
C LYS A 115 -4.57 5.06 -8.88
N ALA A 116 -5.61 4.77 -8.10
CA ALA A 116 -6.82 5.59 -8.07
C ALA A 116 -6.51 7.03 -7.60
N LEU A 117 -5.68 7.19 -6.57
CA LEU A 117 -5.22 8.51 -6.11
C LEU A 117 -4.39 9.24 -7.17
N VAL A 118 -3.48 8.54 -7.87
CA VAL A 118 -2.71 9.12 -8.98
C VAL A 118 -3.65 9.59 -10.09
N SER A 119 -4.64 8.77 -10.47
CA SER A 119 -5.63 9.15 -11.49
C SER A 119 -6.44 10.38 -11.07
N LEU A 120 -6.86 10.45 -9.80
CA LEU A 120 -7.57 11.60 -9.25
C LEU A 120 -6.69 12.86 -9.26
N LEU A 121 -5.43 12.76 -8.84
CA LEU A 121 -4.48 13.87 -8.90
C LEU A 121 -4.31 14.39 -10.32
N LEU A 122 -4.12 13.50 -11.30
CA LEU A 122 -3.95 13.87 -12.70
C LEU A 122 -5.21 14.54 -13.28
N ARG A 123 -6.40 14.06 -12.91
CA ARG A 123 -7.68 14.65 -13.31
C ARG A 123 -7.92 16.02 -12.66
N ASN A 124 -7.58 16.18 -11.40
CA ASN A 124 -7.72 17.48 -10.71
C ASN A 124 -6.63 18.48 -11.15
N SER A 125 -5.52 17.99 -11.71
CA SER A 125 -4.46 18.80 -12.31
C SER A 125 -4.49 18.82 -13.84
N GLU A 126 -5.67 18.96 -14.44
CA GLU A 126 -5.80 19.08 -15.90
C GLU A 126 -5.11 20.35 -16.44
N ASP A 127 -5.07 21.43 -15.65
CA ASP A 127 -4.31 22.63 -15.99
C ASP A 127 -2.79 22.37 -15.98
N SER A 128 -2.14 22.72 -17.09
CA SER A 128 -0.71 22.56 -17.29
C SER A 128 0.11 23.30 -16.22
N GLU A 129 -0.31 24.49 -15.79
CA GLU A 129 0.41 25.27 -14.77
C GLU A 129 0.31 24.59 -13.40
N LEU A 130 -0.90 24.22 -12.99
CA LEU A 130 -1.18 23.53 -11.73
C LEU A 130 -0.48 22.16 -11.68
N ARG A 131 -0.44 21.42 -12.80
CA ARG A 131 0.31 20.16 -12.93
C ARG A 131 1.82 20.37 -12.76
N GLN A 132 2.39 21.44 -13.32
CA GLN A 132 3.80 21.76 -13.12
C GLN A 132 4.11 22.10 -11.67
N LYS A 133 3.25 22.88 -11.00
CA LYS A 133 3.39 23.19 -9.57
C LYS A 133 3.30 21.92 -8.71
N LEU A 134 2.37 21.02 -9.02
CA LEU A 134 2.26 19.71 -8.36
C LEU A 134 3.53 18.88 -8.52
N ILE A 135 4.04 18.74 -9.74
CA ILE A 135 5.30 18.01 -10.00
C ILE A 135 6.47 18.66 -9.24
N ARG A 136 6.54 19.99 -9.21
CA ARG A 136 7.55 20.73 -8.46
C ARG A 136 7.43 20.48 -6.95
N TYR A 137 6.21 20.49 -6.41
CA TYR A 137 5.94 20.16 -5.02
C TYR A 137 6.42 18.74 -4.70
N CYS A 138 6.12 17.75 -5.55
CA CYS A 138 6.58 16.38 -5.37
C CYS A 138 8.11 16.28 -5.38
N HIS A 139 8.78 16.97 -6.30
CA HIS A 139 10.24 17.01 -6.34
C HIS A 139 10.87 17.61 -5.09
N VAL A 140 10.31 18.70 -4.55
CA VAL A 140 10.85 19.38 -3.38
C VAL A 140 10.63 18.57 -2.09
N ASN A 141 9.46 17.96 -1.93
CA ASN A 141 9.10 17.27 -0.69
C ASN A 141 9.52 15.79 -0.67
N PHE A 142 9.51 15.12 -1.83
CA PHE A 142 9.72 13.67 -1.93
C PHE A 142 10.92 13.28 -2.79
N GLY A 143 11.57 14.23 -3.46
CA GLY A 143 12.73 13.97 -4.31
C GLY A 143 12.40 13.39 -5.70
N THR A 144 11.13 13.08 -5.98
CA THR A 144 10.67 12.55 -7.27
C THR A 144 9.43 13.30 -7.76
N GLY A 145 9.34 13.53 -9.07
CA GLY A 145 8.16 14.08 -9.74
C GLY A 145 7.22 13.00 -10.29
N ARG A 146 7.59 11.73 -10.15
CA ARG A 146 6.81 10.59 -10.64
C ARG A 146 5.79 10.19 -9.60
N LEU A 147 4.51 10.43 -9.88
CA LEU A 147 3.42 10.10 -8.96
C LEU A 147 3.32 8.59 -8.67
N ASN A 148 3.71 7.73 -9.62
CA ASN A 148 3.69 6.28 -9.42
C ASN A 148 4.73 5.75 -8.41
N ASP A 149 5.77 6.54 -8.13
CA ASP A 149 6.82 6.17 -7.18
C ASP A 149 6.48 6.65 -5.75
N LEU A 150 5.42 7.42 -5.59
CA LEU A 150 4.99 7.97 -4.30
C LEU A 150 4.20 6.95 -3.50
N THR A 151 4.41 6.95 -2.18
CA THR A 151 3.61 6.16 -1.26
C THR A 151 2.19 6.72 -1.15
N ARG A 152 1.24 5.91 -0.70
CA ARG A 152 -0.14 6.33 -0.47
C ARG A 152 -0.27 7.61 0.37
N ASN A 153 0.50 7.72 1.46
CA ASN A 153 0.49 8.91 2.31
C ASN A 153 1.01 10.14 1.57
N GLN A 154 2.04 9.97 0.74
CA GLN A 154 2.57 11.06 -0.09
C GLN A 154 1.56 11.52 -1.14
N LEU A 155 0.84 10.59 -1.77
CA LEU A 155 -0.24 10.91 -2.70
C LEU A 155 -1.39 11.67 -2.02
N GLN A 156 -1.75 11.28 -0.79
CA GLN A 156 -2.76 12.01 -0.01
C GLN A 156 -2.30 13.43 0.36
N MET A 157 -1.02 13.61 0.71
CA MET A 157 -0.44 14.95 0.95
C MET A 157 -0.47 15.81 -0.31
N CYS A 158 -0.11 15.24 -1.47
CA CYS A 158 -0.23 15.90 -2.77
C CYS A 158 -1.66 16.35 -3.05
N LEU A 159 -2.65 15.49 -2.76
CA LEU A 159 -4.06 15.78 -3.00
C LEU A 159 -4.54 16.93 -2.11
N SER A 160 -4.18 16.89 -0.83
CA SER A 160 -4.51 17.93 0.13
C SER A 160 -3.90 19.28 -0.26
N TRP A 161 -2.65 19.28 -0.73
CA TRP A 161 -1.99 20.47 -1.26
C TRP A 161 -2.67 20.98 -2.53
N LEU A 162 -3.09 20.09 -3.44
CA LEU A 162 -3.80 20.44 -4.66
C LEU A 162 -5.15 21.11 -4.39
N ASP A 163 -5.89 20.58 -3.42
CA ASP A 163 -7.16 21.14 -2.99
C ASP A 163 -6.98 22.55 -2.41
N GLN A 164 -5.90 22.77 -1.63
CA GLN A 164 -5.55 24.10 -1.13
C GLN A 164 -5.24 25.09 -2.28
N GLN A 165 -4.46 24.67 -3.27
CA GLN A 165 -4.15 25.53 -4.43
C GLN A 165 -5.39 25.89 -5.27
N THR A 166 -6.40 25.00 -5.28
CA THR A 166 -7.67 25.24 -5.97
C THR A 166 -8.58 26.18 -5.17
N GLN A 167 -8.50 26.14 -3.84
CA GLN A 167 -9.25 27.05 -2.96
C GLN A 167 -8.60 28.43 -2.82
N ASP A 168 -7.27 28.50 -2.91
CA ASP A 168 -6.50 29.76 -2.92
C ASP A 168 -6.60 30.50 -4.26
N ILE A 169 -7.39 30.02 -5.23
CA ILE A 169 -7.89 30.87 -6.31
C ILE A 169 -8.82 31.88 -5.63
N PRO A 170 -8.40 33.14 -5.44
CA PRO A 170 -9.32 34.14 -4.93
C PRO A 170 -10.49 34.18 -5.92
N PRO A 171 -11.75 34.45 -5.50
CA PRO A 171 -12.74 34.88 -6.47
C PRO A 171 -12.05 35.97 -7.27
N SER A 172 -11.92 35.75 -8.59
CA SER A 172 -11.22 36.69 -9.45
C SER A 172 -11.67 38.08 -9.00
N PRO A 173 -10.77 39.02 -8.65
CA PRO A 173 -11.23 40.38 -8.38
C PRO A 173 -12.15 40.70 -9.55
N PRO A 174 -13.42 41.08 -9.26
CA PRO A 174 -14.52 41.05 -10.23
C PRO A 174 -13.92 41.58 -11.50
N ARG A 175 -13.82 40.73 -12.55
CA ARG A 175 -13.09 41.06 -13.78
C ARG A 175 -13.43 42.51 -14.03
N GLU A 176 -12.48 43.41 -13.78
CA GLU A 176 -12.64 44.75 -14.29
C GLU A 176 -12.62 44.45 -15.76
N ASN A 177 -13.83 44.41 -16.33
CA ASN A 177 -14.02 44.38 -17.74
C ASN A 177 -13.07 45.47 -18.19
N HIS A 178 -11.95 45.06 -18.80
CA HIS A 178 -11.22 45.90 -19.71
C HIS A 178 -12.28 46.14 -20.79
N SER A 179 -13.16 47.09 -20.48
CA SER A 179 -14.17 47.61 -21.36
C SER A 179 -13.34 47.93 -22.59
N PRO A 180 -13.68 47.37 -23.77
CA PRO A 180 -12.96 47.75 -24.98
C PRO A 180 -12.97 49.26 -24.97
N LEU A 181 -11.77 49.85 -24.79
CA LEU A 181 -11.55 51.25 -24.42
C LEU A 181 -12.73 52.07 -24.89
N ASP A 182 -13.62 52.44 -23.96
CA ASP A 182 -14.86 53.09 -24.32
C ASP A 182 -14.51 54.52 -24.71
N VAL A 183 -14.08 54.66 -25.96
CA VAL A 183 -13.70 55.89 -26.65
C VAL A 183 -14.75 56.98 -26.46
N THR A 184 -16.00 56.60 -26.20
CA THR A 184 -17.08 57.54 -25.90
C THR A 184 -16.93 58.23 -24.53
N THR A 185 -16.31 57.57 -23.54
CA THR A 185 -16.05 58.17 -22.23
C THR A 185 -14.84 59.11 -22.24
N LEU A 186 -13.77 58.77 -22.99
CA LEU A 186 -12.62 59.66 -23.21
C LEU A 186 -12.99 60.90 -24.02
N LEU A 187 -13.84 60.75 -25.04
CA LEU A 187 -14.34 61.88 -25.83
C LEU A 187 -15.21 62.82 -24.99
N ARG A 188 -15.92 62.29 -23.98
CA ARG A 188 -16.79 63.07 -23.10
C ARG A 188 -16.01 63.77 -21.98
N SER A 189 -14.97 63.13 -21.42
CA SER A 189 -14.15 63.72 -20.35
C SER A 189 -13.24 64.84 -20.86
N HIS A 190 -12.75 64.75 -22.10
CA HIS A 190 -11.87 65.74 -22.72
C HIS A 190 -12.50 66.46 -23.94
N ALA A 191 -13.83 66.52 -24.01
CA ALA A 191 -14.56 67.12 -25.14
C ALA A 191 -14.08 68.55 -25.49
N LYS A 192 -13.71 69.34 -24.47
CA LYS A 192 -13.23 70.72 -24.65
C LYS A 192 -11.88 70.79 -25.37
N GLU A 193 -10.95 69.88 -25.07
CA GLU A 193 -9.63 69.84 -25.72
C GLU A 193 -9.75 69.42 -27.20
N PHE A 194 -10.61 68.43 -27.49
CA PHE A 194 -10.88 68.02 -28.87
C PHE A 194 -11.55 69.12 -29.70
N ILE A 195 -12.47 69.90 -29.13
CA ILE A 195 -13.09 71.04 -29.81
C ILE A 195 -12.05 72.12 -30.12
N VAL A 196 -11.13 72.42 -29.20
CA VAL A 196 -10.06 73.40 -29.42
C VAL A 196 -9.13 72.96 -30.53
N ILE A 197 -8.69 71.69 -30.53
CA ILE A 197 -7.85 71.13 -31.60
C ILE A 197 -8.58 71.16 -32.95
N PHE A 198 -9.88 70.83 -32.97
CA PHE A 198 -10.69 70.87 -34.19
C PHE A 198 -10.85 72.29 -34.74
N LEU A 199 -11.10 73.28 -33.89
CA LEU A 199 -11.19 74.69 -34.30
C LEU A 199 -9.85 75.22 -34.83
N ILE A 200 -8.73 74.85 -34.22
CA ILE A 200 -7.39 75.20 -34.71
C ILE A 200 -7.13 74.56 -36.07
N GLY A 201 -7.45 73.27 -36.22
CA GLY A 201 -7.33 72.56 -37.50
C GLY A 201 -8.22 73.15 -38.60
N PHE A 202 -9.46 73.55 -38.26
CA PHE A 202 -10.38 74.18 -39.19
C PHE A 202 -9.91 75.57 -39.63
N LEU A 203 -9.38 76.38 -38.71
CA LEU A 203 -8.80 77.69 -39.01
C LEU A 203 -7.59 77.57 -39.94
N LEU A 204 -6.69 76.61 -39.69
CA LEU A 204 -5.54 76.34 -40.55
C LEU A 204 -5.97 75.82 -41.92
N GLY A 205 -6.96 74.92 -41.97
CA GLY A 205 -7.51 74.40 -43.23
C GLY A 205 -8.18 75.48 -44.08
N SER A 206 -8.95 76.37 -43.46
CA SER A 206 -9.58 77.53 -44.12
C SER A 206 -8.59 78.59 -44.59
N LEU A 207 -7.36 78.61 -44.07
CA LEU A 207 -6.35 79.58 -44.47
C LEU A 207 -5.53 79.09 -45.68
N PHE A 208 -5.49 77.77 -45.91
CA PHE A 208 -4.68 77.12 -46.94
C PHE A 208 -5.51 76.57 -48.12
N PHE A 209 -6.84 76.65 -48.08
CA PHE A 209 -7.76 76.27 -49.17
C PHE A 209 -8.82 77.36 -49.36
#